data_AF-A0A519HHK8-F1
#
_entry.id   AF-A0A519HHK8-F1
#
_cell.length_a   1.000
_cell.length_b   1.000
_cell.length_c   1.000
_cell.angle_alpha   90.00
_cell.angle_beta   90.00
_cell.angle_gamma   90.00
#
_symmetry.space_group_name_H-M   'P 1'
#
loop_
_entity.id
_entity.type
_entity.pdbx_description
1 polymer ?
#
loop_
_entity_poly.entity_id
_entity_poly.type
_entity_poly.pdbx_seq_one_letter_code
_entity_poly.pdbx_strand_id
1 'polypeptide(L)'
;MRTIAQIDAELARLKAEKRALKPVISLGPGFKRGRTYKPEAKGQRDPRVIDPAFLSWLHVDTACIACLIEGKPANPHGLQSTIEAAHQNLAIAGKGWRERGGGKRIHDARCVPLCTLHHTGLPNACDNGQRKFWDRLGLGDEIADYCADLFAAFKADAPAMPVIQHWAAAGGKAHQ
;
A
#
# COMPACT_ATOMS: atom_id res chain seq x y z
N MET A 1 -16.99 23.45 39.97
CA MET A 1 -16.35 23.33 38.63
C MET A 1 -14.87 23.11 38.84
N ARG A 2 -14.27 22.12 38.15
CA ARG A 2 -12.81 21.93 38.19
C ARG A 2 -12.15 23.02 37.34
N THR A 3 -11.05 23.59 37.81
CA THR A 3 -10.27 24.56 37.04
C THR A 3 -9.44 23.84 35.97
N ILE A 4 -9.00 24.56 34.93
CA ILE A 4 -8.14 23.99 33.87
C ILE A 4 -6.88 23.36 34.47
N ALA A 5 -6.25 24.02 35.45
CA ALA A 5 -5.08 23.49 36.15
C ALA A 5 -5.36 22.18 36.91
N GLN A 6 -6.56 22.01 37.46
CA GLN A 6 -6.96 20.76 38.13
C GLN A 6 -7.15 19.62 37.11
N ILE A 7 -7.69 19.93 35.92
CA ILE A 7 -7.85 18.97 34.83
C ILE A 7 -6.48 18.53 34.30
N ASP A 8 -5.55 19.46 34.13
CA ASP A 8 -4.19 19.15 33.65
C ASP A 8 -3.41 18.29 34.65
N ALA A 9 -3.53 18.58 35.96
CA ALA A 9 -2.91 17.77 37.01
C ALA A 9 -3.48 16.35 37.04
N GLU A 10 -4.79 16.20 36.85
CA GLU A 10 -5.46 14.91 36.81
C GLU A 10 -5.08 14.11 35.55
N LEU A 11 -4.94 14.77 34.39
CA LEU A 11 -4.41 14.17 33.17
C LEU A 11 -2.97 13.71 33.33
N ALA A 12 -2.12 14.49 34.00
CA ALA A 12 -0.74 14.12 34.28
C ALA A 12 -0.68 12.88 35.19
N ARG A 13 -1.51 12.83 36.24
CA ARG A 13 -1.62 11.66 37.14
C ARG A 13 -2.07 10.41 36.38
N LEU A 14 -3.14 10.50 35.58
CA LEU A 14 -3.64 9.37 34.79
C LEU A 14 -2.63 8.87 33.75
N LYS A 15 -1.84 9.77 33.14
CA LYS A 15 -0.74 9.39 32.24
C LYS A 15 0.38 8.67 33.00
N ALA A 16 0.69 9.08 34.23
CA ALA A 16 1.68 8.42 35.07
C ALA A 16 1.21 7.02 35.51
N GLU A 17 -0.04 6.90 35.98
CA GLU A 17 -0.66 5.61 36.33
C GLU A 17 -0.70 4.67 35.11
N LYS A 18 -1.06 5.15 33.92
CA LYS A 18 -1.03 4.37 32.68
C LYS A 18 0.38 3.91 32.29
N ARG A 19 1.41 4.73 32.57
CA ARG A 19 2.82 4.34 32.36
C ARG A 19 3.26 3.27 33.38
N ALA A 20 2.81 3.36 34.62
CA ALA A 20 3.11 2.39 35.67
C ALA A 20 2.39 1.05 35.47
N LEU A 21 1.15 1.08 34.95
CA LEU A 21 0.34 -0.10 34.65
C LEU A 21 0.71 -0.77 33.32
N LYS A 22 1.48 -0.10 32.45
CA LYS A 22 1.99 -0.76 31.24
C LYS A 22 2.99 -1.83 31.70
N PRO A 23 2.70 -3.13 31.50
CA PRO A 23 3.69 -4.14 31.78
C PRO A 23 4.90 -3.81 30.92
N VAL A 24 6.03 -3.55 31.58
CA VAL A 24 7.32 -3.50 30.93
C VAL A 24 7.61 -4.93 30.54
N ILE A 25 7.03 -5.37 29.41
CA ILE A 25 7.57 -6.47 28.64
C ILE A 25 8.87 -5.92 28.06
N SER A 26 9.88 -5.79 28.91
CA SER A 26 11.25 -5.64 28.49
C SER A 26 11.60 -6.96 27.84
N LEU A 27 11.42 -6.98 26.52
CA LEU A 27 12.12 -7.91 25.67
C LEU A 27 13.59 -7.62 25.92
N GLY A 28 14.20 -8.37 26.84
CA GLY A 28 15.56 -8.16 27.30
C GLY A 28 16.54 -8.12 26.12
N PRO A 29 17.76 -7.59 26.30
CA PRO A 29 18.76 -7.61 25.25
C PRO A 29 19.08 -9.07 24.90
N GLY A 30 18.49 -9.56 23.80
CA GLY A 30 18.49 -10.98 23.43
C GLY A 30 17.13 -11.55 23.01
N PHE A 31 16.01 -10.88 23.30
CA PHE A 31 14.72 -11.25 22.74
C PHE A 31 14.68 -10.84 21.26
N LYS A 32 15.25 -11.70 20.43
CA LYS A 32 14.93 -11.77 19.02
C LYS A 32 13.48 -12.21 19.01
N ARG A 33 12.53 -11.33 18.65
CA ARG A 33 11.25 -11.79 18.08
C ARG A 33 11.66 -12.89 17.11
N GLY A 34 11.28 -14.14 17.40
CA GLY A 34 11.78 -15.32 16.69
C GLY A 34 11.85 -14.93 15.23
N ARG A 35 13.06 -14.94 14.65
CA ARG A 35 13.29 -14.45 13.28
C ARG A 35 12.14 -15.03 12.47
N THR A 36 11.26 -14.18 11.95
CA THR A 36 10.33 -14.60 10.91
C THR A 36 11.19 -15.38 9.93
N TYR A 37 10.90 -16.67 9.81
CA TYR A 37 11.69 -17.64 9.07
C TYR A 37 12.27 -16.93 7.84
N LYS A 38 13.59 -16.71 7.84
CA LYS A 38 14.28 -16.14 6.68
C LYS A 38 14.70 -17.37 5.88
N PRO A 39 13.97 -17.76 4.83
CA PRO A 39 14.49 -18.75 3.91
C PRO A 39 15.74 -18.14 3.27
N GLU A 40 16.90 -18.69 3.64
CA GLU A 40 18.23 -18.33 3.13
C GLU A 40 18.61 -19.17 1.89
N ALA A 41 17.80 -20.18 1.56
CA ALA A 41 18.04 -21.05 0.42
C ALA A 41 17.78 -20.33 -0.93
N LYS A 42 18.68 -20.56 -1.89
CA LYS A 42 18.61 -20.06 -3.27
C LYS A 42 17.26 -20.46 -3.90
N GLY A 43 16.50 -19.49 -4.43
CA GLY A 43 15.23 -19.72 -5.15
C GLY A 43 13.95 -19.62 -4.32
N GLN A 44 14.02 -19.36 -3.02
CA GLN A 44 12.84 -19.17 -2.15
C GLN A 44 12.19 -17.78 -2.27
N ARG A 45 12.89 -16.82 -2.89
CA ARG A 45 12.47 -15.42 -3.03
C ARG A 45 12.57 -15.00 -4.49
N ASP A 46 11.59 -14.23 -4.96
CA ASP A 46 11.71 -13.56 -6.24
C ASP A 46 12.91 -12.57 -6.20
N PRO A 47 13.81 -12.59 -7.18
CA PRO A 47 14.89 -11.63 -7.27
C PRO A 47 14.32 -10.22 -7.48
N ARG A 48 14.97 -9.21 -6.91
CA ARG A 48 14.58 -7.82 -7.13
C ARG A 48 14.81 -7.44 -8.59
N VAL A 49 13.75 -7.08 -9.29
CA VAL A 49 13.83 -6.50 -10.64
C VAL A 49 13.52 -5.01 -10.54
N ILE A 50 14.50 -4.19 -10.95
CA ILE A 50 14.43 -2.72 -10.91
C ILE A 50 14.25 -2.21 -12.34
N ASP A 51 13.30 -1.32 -12.55
CA ASP A 51 13.06 -0.64 -13.82
C ASP A 51 12.71 0.84 -13.55
N PRO A 52 13.71 1.72 -13.45
CA PRO A 52 13.46 3.13 -13.13
C PRO A 52 12.70 3.86 -14.23
N ALA A 53 12.82 3.41 -15.50
CA ALA A 53 12.11 4.01 -16.61
C ALA A 53 10.60 3.75 -16.51
N PHE A 54 10.21 2.52 -16.17
CA PHE A 54 8.80 2.21 -15.91
C PHE A 54 8.24 3.01 -14.74
N LEU A 55 9.00 3.13 -13.64
CA LEU A 55 8.56 3.93 -12.49
C LEU A 55 8.36 5.40 -12.89
N SER A 56 9.32 6.01 -13.60
CA SER A 56 9.18 7.38 -14.11
C SER A 56 7.98 7.53 -15.05
N TRP A 57 7.76 6.56 -15.95
CA TRP A 57 6.62 6.56 -16.86
C TRP A 57 5.27 6.59 -16.12
N LEU A 58 5.16 5.91 -14.98
CA LEU A 58 3.97 5.96 -14.13
C LEU A 58 3.65 7.35 -13.53
N HIS A 59 4.59 8.30 -13.55
CA HIS A 59 4.39 9.64 -12.99
C HIS A 59 4.06 10.75 -14.00
N VAL A 60 4.19 10.50 -15.31
CA VAL A 60 4.09 11.57 -16.33
C VAL A 60 2.64 11.87 -16.72
N ASP A 61 1.93 10.90 -17.28
CA ASP A 61 0.57 11.09 -17.83
C ASP A 61 -0.36 9.95 -17.39
N THR A 62 -0.47 9.75 -16.07
CA THR A 62 -1.30 8.70 -15.49
C THR A 62 -2.32 9.27 -14.49
N ALA A 63 -3.30 8.45 -14.14
CA ALA A 63 -4.30 8.78 -13.14
C ALA A 63 -4.34 7.70 -12.06
N CYS A 64 -4.79 8.09 -10.86
CA CYS A 64 -5.05 7.14 -9.80
C CYS A 64 -6.24 6.26 -10.17
N ILE A 65 -6.03 4.95 -10.33
CA ILE A 65 -7.11 4.01 -10.66
C ILE A 65 -8.23 4.03 -9.62
N ALA A 66 -7.89 4.12 -8.33
CA ALA A 66 -8.89 4.19 -7.26
C ALA A 66 -9.74 5.47 -7.34
N CYS A 67 -9.17 6.60 -7.75
CA CYS A 67 -9.93 7.82 -7.99
C CYS A 67 -10.88 7.69 -9.20
N LEU A 68 -10.54 6.88 -10.19
CA LEU A 68 -11.41 6.62 -11.35
C LEU A 68 -12.56 5.66 -11.00
N ILE A 69 -12.36 4.74 -10.07
CA ILE A 69 -13.39 3.79 -9.61
C ILE A 69 -14.34 4.43 -8.60
N GLU A 70 -13.80 5.05 -7.55
CA GLU A 70 -14.58 5.51 -6.38
C GLU A 70 -14.75 7.04 -6.34
N GLY A 71 -14.12 7.77 -7.25
CA GLY A 71 -14.03 9.23 -7.20
C GLY A 71 -12.86 9.74 -6.34
N LYS A 72 -12.62 11.05 -6.37
CA LYS A 72 -11.55 11.67 -5.57
C LYS A 72 -11.93 11.66 -4.09
N PRO A 73 -11.03 11.19 -3.19
CA PRO A 73 -11.33 11.18 -1.77
C PRO A 73 -11.38 12.61 -1.21
N ALA A 74 -12.17 12.80 -0.16
CA ALA A 74 -12.17 14.04 0.59
C ALA A 74 -10.78 14.32 1.17
N ASN A 75 -10.31 15.55 1.02
CA ASN A 75 -8.99 15.98 1.47
C ASN A 75 -9.11 17.22 2.37
N PRO A 76 -9.70 17.08 3.57
CA PRO A 76 -10.00 18.21 4.46
C PRO A 76 -8.75 18.93 4.97
N HIS A 77 -7.60 18.26 4.93
CA HIS A 77 -6.32 18.83 5.38
C HIS A 77 -5.50 19.44 4.24
N GLY A 78 -6.02 19.46 3.02
CA GLY A 78 -5.33 20.06 1.86
C GLY A 78 -4.01 19.36 1.52
N LEU A 79 -3.87 18.07 1.83
CA LEU A 79 -2.65 17.31 1.54
C LEU A 79 -2.39 17.31 0.03
N GLN A 80 -1.14 17.51 -0.37
CA GLN A 80 -0.77 17.36 -1.76
C GLN A 80 -1.09 15.93 -2.23
N SER A 81 -1.80 15.81 -3.35
CA SER A 81 -2.18 14.54 -3.94
C SER A 81 -1.47 14.39 -5.28
N THR A 82 -0.27 13.82 -5.25
CA THR A 82 0.51 13.47 -6.44
C THR A 82 0.33 12.01 -6.79
N ILE A 83 0.54 11.66 -8.06
CA ILE A 83 0.59 10.26 -8.46
C ILE A 83 1.92 9.64 -8.06
N GLU A 84 1.83 8.45 -7.47
CA GLU A 84 2.94 7.65 -6.96
C GLU A 84 2.89 6.25 -7.58
N ALA A 85 4.07 5.67 -7.84
CA ALA A 85 4.19 4.27 -8.20
C ALA A 85 4.04 3.39 -6.95
N ALA A 86 2.85 2.82 -6.76
CA ALA A 86 2.54 1.97 -5.61
C ALA A 86 2.94 0.52 -5.88
N HIS A 87 3.97 0.02 -5.19
CA HIS A 87 4.44 -1.36 -5.31
C HIS A 87 3.45 -2.36 -4.69
N GLN A 88 3.10 -3.39 -5.46
CA GLN A 88 2.23 -4.48 -5.01
C GLN A 88 3.05 -5.62 -4.41
N ASN A 89 2.69 -5.99 -3.18
CA ASN A 89 3.36 -6.97 -2.34
C ASN A 89 2.45 -8.17 -2.02
N LEU A 90 1.34 -8.30 -2.73
CA LEU A 90 0.41 -9.43 -2.59
C LEU A 90 1.02 -10.74 -3.10
N ALA A 91 0.68 -11.84 -2.43
CA ALA A 91 0.84 -13.18 -2.96
C ALA A 91 -0.44 -13.56 -3.71
N ILE A 92 -0.31 -13.87 -4.99
CA ILE A 92 -1.41 -14.25 -5.89
C ILE A 92 -0.96 -15.50 -6.64
N ALA A 93 -1.16 -16.66 -6.01
CA ALA A 93 -0.61 -17.93 -6.48
C ALA A 93 -1.10 -18.30 -7.90
N GLY A 94 -2.38 -18.05 -8.19
CA GLY A 94 -2.97 -18.30 -9.51
C GLY A 94 -2.36 -17.47 -10.65
N LYS A 95 -1.67 -16.37 -10.32
CA LYS A 95 -0.98 -15.48 -11.27
C LYS A 95 0.55 -15.56 -11.12
N GLY A 96 1.05 -16.56 -10.38
CA GLY A 96 2.47 -16.79 -10.16
C GLY A 96 3.15 -15.81 -9.20
N TRP A 97 2.42 -14.93 -8.52
CA TRP A 97 3.00 -14.02 -7.53
C TRP A 97 3.17 -14.73 -6.19
N ARG A 98 4.43 -14.90 -5.77
CA ARG A 98 4.76 -15.56 -4.50
C ARG A 98 4.86 -14.56 -3.36
N GLU A 99 4.81 -15.08 -2.14
CA GLU A 99 4.96 -14.27 -0.93
C GLU A 99 6.29 -13.52 -0.92
N ARG A 100 6.24 -12.26 -0.43
CA ARG A 100 7.37 -11.34 -0.44
C ARG A 100 8.61 -11.93 0.21
N GLY A 101 9.67 -12.02 -0.56
CA GLY A 101 10.97 -12.41 -0.06
C GLY A 101 11.64 -11.31 0.77
N GLY A 102 11.21 -11.04 2.01
CA GLY A 102 11.82 -10.12 3.00
C GLY A 102 12.28 -8.71 2.56
N GLY A 103 12.08 -8.31 1.31
CA GLY A 103 12.21 -6.96 0.78
C GLY A 103 10.84 -6.33 0.60
N LYS A 104 10.76 -5.00 0.71
CA LYS A 104 9.50 -4.23 0.58
C LYS A 104 9.05 -4.01 -0.87
N ARG A 105 9.94 -4.27 -1.84
CA ARG A 105 9.73 -4.04 -3.27
C ARG A 105 10.32 -5.22 -4.00
N ILE A 106 9.50 -5.99 -4.73
CA ILE A 106 9.93 -7.24 -5.37
C ILE A 106 10.23 -6.98 -6.84
N HIS A 107 9.31 -6.33 -7.57
CA HIS A 107 9.45 -6.12 -9.00
C HIS A 107 8.81 -4.78 -9.38
N ASP A 108 9.51 -3.93 -10.14
CA ASP A 108 8.95 -2.62 -10.53
C ASP A 108 7.78 -2.72 -11.49
N ALA A 109 7.74 -3.73 -12.37
CA ALA A 109 6.52 -4.08 -13.12
C ALA A 109 5.29 -4.45 -12.25
N ARG A 110 5.44 -4.69 -10.93
CA ARG A 110 4.32 -4.87 -10.00
C ARG A 110 3.98 -3.53 -9.34
N CYS A 111 3.84 -2.48 -10.12
CA CYS A 111 3.47 -1.15 -9.67
C CYS A 111 2.25 -0.64 -10.41
N VAL A 112 1.48 0.18 -9.72
CA VAL A 112 0.31 0.86 -10.28
C VAL A 112 0.31 2.33 -9.86
N PRO A 113 -0.27 3.22 -10.68
CA PRO A 113 -0.41 4.63 -10.33
C PRO A 113 -1.52 4.81 -9.29
N LEU A 114 -1.16 5.27 -8.10
CA LEU A 114 -2.10 5.70 -7.06
C LEU A 114 -1.77 7.13 -6.64
N CYS A 115 -2.77 7.92 -6.27
CA CYS A 115 -2.50 9.20 -5.64
C CYS A 115 -2.01 8.98 -4.20
N THR A 116 -1.23 9.92 -3.65
CA THR A 116 -0.70 9.84 -2.28
C THR A 116 -1.77 9.47 -1.24
N LEU A 117 -3.01 9.95 -1.41
CA LEU A 117 -4.14 9.65 -0.51
C LEU A 117 -4.54 8.16 -0.55
N HIS A 118 -4.73 7.60 -1.74
CA HIS A 118 -5.07 6.19 -1.91
C HIS A 118 -3.88 5.26 -1.72
N HIS A 119 -2.65 5.75 -1.87
CA HIS A 119 -1.44 4.98 -1.62
C HIS A 119 -1.17 4.85 -0.12
N THR A 120 -1.04 5.98 0.59
CA THR A 120 -0.59 6.02 2.00
C THR A 120 -1.40 6.93 2.92
N GLY A 121 -2.06 7.96 2.38
CA GLY A 121 -2.60 9.07 3.18
C GLY A 121 -3.92 8.81 3.91
N LEU A 122 -4.68 7.78 3.54
CA LEU A 122 -5.98 7.45 4.15
C LEU A 122 -5.91 6.19 5.04
N PRO A 123 -6.80 6.06 6.05
CA PRO A 123 -6.86 4.85 6.87
C PRO A 123 -7.09 3.56 6.05
N ASN A 124 -7.84 3.67 4.96
CA ASN A 124 -8.11 2.58 4.00
C ASN A 124 -7.17 2.60 2.79
N ALA A 125 -6.04 3.30 2.84
CA ALA A 125 -5.08 3.34 1.74
C ALA A 125 -4.42 1.97 1.47
N CYS A 126 -3.89 1.81 0.26
CA CYS A 126 -3.29 0.60 -0.25
C CYS A 126 -2.20 0.02 0.68
N ASP A 127 -1.28 0.87 1.16
CA ASP A 127 -0.17 0.44 2.03
C ASP A 127 -0.62 -0.12 3.39
N ASN A 128 -1.80 0.28 3.87
CA ASN A 128 -2.35 -0.19 5.15
C ASN A 128 -3.00 -1.58 5.03
N GLY A 129 -3.27 -2.06 3.81
CA GLY A 129 -3.89 -3.35 3.58
C GLY A 129 -4.24 -3.63 2.13
N GLN A 130 -3.24 -3.96 1.31
CA GLN A 130 -3.39 -4.13 -0.14
C GLN A 130 -4.52 -5.09 -0.54
N ARG A 131 -4.67 -6.24 0.15
CA ARG A 131 -5.72 -7.21 -0.16
C ARG A 131 -7.11 -6.56 -0.02
N LYS A 132 -7.39 -6.01 1.15
CA LYS A 132 -8.66 -5.32 1.43
C LYS A 132 -8.89 -4.13 0.50
N PHE A 133 -7.83 -3.40 0.15
CA PHE A 133 -7.90 -2.27 -0.76
C PHE A 133 -8.35 -2.71 -2.16
N TRP A 134 -7.71 -3.73 -2.74
CA TRP A 134 -8.02 -4.20 -4.09
C TRP A 134 -9.33 -4.98 -4.18
N ASP A 135 -9.68 -5.76 -3.16
CA ASP A 135 -10.98 -6.44 -3.08
C ASP A 135 -12.11 -5.41 -3.04
N ARG A 136 -11.94 -4.34 -2.25
CA ARG A 136 -12.91 -3.23 -2.18
C ARG A 136 -13.07 -2.52 -3.53
N LEU A 137 -11.98 -2.36 -4.29
CA LEU A 137 -12.01 -1.79 -5.65
C LEU A 137 -12.48 -2.78 -6.72
N GLY A 138 -12.96 -3.98 -6.34
CA GLY A 138 -13.47 -4.97 -7.29
C GLY A 138 -12.42 -5.62 -8.19
N LEU A 139 -11.12 -5.40 -7.92
CA LEU A 139 -10.03 -5.98 -8.70
C LEU A 139 -9.47 -7.24 -8.06
N GLY A 140 -9.40 -7.31 -6.73
CA GLY A 140 -8.90 -8.49 -6.01
C GLY A 140 -7.56 -9.01 -6.55
N ASP A 141 -7.56 -10.23 -7.11
CA ASP A 141 -6.38 -10.86 -7.73
C ASP A 141 -6.05 -10.33 -9.13
N GLU A 142 -7.00 -9.69 -9.82
CA GLU A 142 -6.79 -9.10 -11.15
C GLU A 142 -5.89 -7.87 -11.15
N ILE A 143 -5.51 -7.36 -9.96
CA ILE A 143 -4.41 -6.40 -9.83
C ILE A 143 -3.11 -6.91 -10.47
N ALA A 144 -2.91 -8.24 -10.51
CA ALA A 144 -1.75 -8.82 -11.16
C ALA A 144 -1.76 -8.59 -12.68
N ASP A 145 -2.93 -8.77 -13.31
CA ASP A 145 -3.13 -8.57 -14.74
C ASP A 145 -3.06 -7.10 -15.09
N TYR A 146 -3.65 -6.23 -14.27
CA TYR A 146 -3.53 -4.79 -14.44
C TYR A 146 -2.06 -4.31 -14.41
N CYS A 147 -1.26 -4.82 -13.46
CA CYS A 147 0.18 -4.53 -13.44
C CYS A 147 0.88 -5.01 -14.72
N ALA A 148 0.53 -6.21 -15.21
CA ALA A 148 1.10 -6.77 -16.43
C ALA A 148 0.73 -5.94 -17.67
N ASP A 149 -0.52 -5.50 -17.78
CA ASP A 149 -1.00 -4.67 -18.88
C ASP A 149 -0.33 -3.28 -18.90
N LEU A 150 -0.17 -2.65 -17.73
CA LEU A 150 0.57 -1.39 -17.62
C LEU A 150 2.02 -1.55 -18.09
N PHE A 151 2.67 -2.63 -17.64
CA PHE A 151 4.04 -2.88 -18.04
C PHE A 151 4.15 -3.21 -19.54
N ALA A 152 3.20 -3.96 -20.10
CA ALA A 152 3.14 -4.25 -21.52
C ALA A 152 2.96 -2.97 -22.35
N ALA A 153 2.06 -2.06 -21.93
CA ALA A 153 1.87 -0.76 -22.57
C ALA A 153 3.15 0.08 -22.56
N PHE A 154 3.84 0.16 -21.42
CA PHE A 154 5.15 0.81 -21.33
C PHE A 154 6.17 0.20 -22.30
N LYS A 155 6.27 -1.14 -22.36
CA LYS A 155 7.20 -1.82 -23.26
C LYS A 155 6.88 -1.61 -24.74
N ALA A 156 5.62 -1.30 -25.07
CA ALA A 156 5.15 -0.99 -26.40
C ALA A 156 5.15 0.51 -26.73
N ASP A 157 5.67 1.37 -25.82
CA ASP A 157 5.61 2.84 -25.93
C ASP A 157 4.17 3.37 -26.13
N ALA A 158 3.20 2.66 -25.54
CA ALA A 158 1.79 3.03 -25.57
C ALA A 158 1.41 3.89 -24.35
N PRO A 159 0.37 4.74 -24.45
CA PRO A 159 -0.10 5.55 -23.33
C PRO A 159 -0.69 4.69 -22.21
N ALA A 160 -0.49 5.10 -20.95
CA ALA A 160 -1.01 4.39 -19.78
C ALA A 160 -2.54 4.50 -19.64
N MET A 161 -3.09 5.68 -19.93
CA MET A 161 -4.48 6.03 -19.60
C MET A 161 -5.53 5.06 -20.15
N PRO A 162 -5.46 4.57 -21.41
CA PRO A 162 -6.41 3.57 -21.91
C PRO A 162 -6.43 2.28 -21.08
N VAL A 163 -5.27 1.80 -20.61
CA VAL A 163 -5.18 0.63 -19.73
C VAL A 163 -5.86 0.92 -18.40
N ILE A 164 -5.55 2.07 -17.79
CA ILE A 164 -6.12 2.47 -16.49
C ILE A 164 -7.65 2.59 -16.58
N GLN A 165 -8.17 3.20 -17.65
CA GLN A 165 -9.61 3.37 -17.88
C GLN A 165 -10.31 2.04 -18.09
N HIS A 166 -9.71 1.12 -18.85
CA HIS A 166 -10.23 -0.23 -19.04
C HIS A 166 -10.41 -0.95 -17.70
N TRP A 167 -9.36 -0.96 -16.87
CA TRP A 167 -9.38 -1.61 -15.57
C TRP A 167 -10.27 -0.89 -14.55
N ALA A 168 -10.37 0.44 -14.59
CA ALA A 168 -11.31 1.20 -13.77
C ALA A 168 -12.77 0.84 -14.10
N ALA A 169 -13.11 0.66 -15.37
CA ALA A 169 -14.44 0.24 -15.79
C ALA A 169 -14.78 -1.19 -15.35
N ALA A 170 -13.78 -2.05 -15.14
CA ALA A 170 -13.96 -3.38 -14.55
C ALA A 170 -14.15 -3.33 -13.02
N GLY A 171 -13.36 -2.51 -12.32
CA GLY A 171 -13.35 -2.43 -10.84
C GLY A 171 -14.63 -1.87 -10.18
N GLY A 172 -15.52 -1.23 -10.94
CA GLY A 172 -16.81 -0.74 -10.42
C GLY A 172 -17.93 -1.80 -10.36
N LYS A 173 -17.73 -2.99 -10.93
CA LYS A 173 -18.82 -3.97 -11.14
C LYS A 173 -19.09 -4.91 -9.95
N ALA A 174 -18.22 -4.94 -8.94
CA ALA A 174 -18.36 -5.85 -7.80
C ALA A 174 -19.35 -5.38 -6.71
N HIS A 175 -19.91 -4.16 -6.83
CA HIS A 175 -20.81 -3.54 -5.85
C HIS A 175 -22.17 -3.13 -6.42
N GLN A 176 -22.58 -3.69 -7.57
CA GLN A 176 -23.94 -3.55 -8.12
C GLN A 176 -24.77 -4.81 -7.87
#